data_AF-A0A067Q8P5-F1
#
_entry.id   AF-A0A067Q8P5-F1
#
_cell.length_a   1.000
_cell.length_b   1.000
_cell.length_c   1.000
_cell.angle_alpha   90.00
_cell.angle_beta   90.00
_cell.angle_gamma   90.00
#
_symmetry.space_group_name_H-M   'P 1'
#
loop_
_entity.id
_entity.type
_entity.pdbx_description
1 polymer ?
#
loop_
_entity_poly.entity_id
_entity_poly.type
_entity_poly.pdbx_seq_one_letter_code
_entity_poly.pdbx_strand_id
1 'polypeptide(L)'
;MMANPGLSTIIKSIVILDFPRHYGFWRFRRFFHPPTLLSDTNLNTIMNTCTNLHSINLSSHTSETFDAQQPFRIIFDLPNLTGLKRLCLSGLHLATAHSLLVPYSSLPCLEELYVEYTLAWSEPYPSLPSLHTLSLSGCGAIHQGSLLPSHLTGIQHLELVDTSTYHYGLNHLDSLNQLTRTLTSLIILRRCNVNTPTTLDPSKFEKMQHLTLDLMAFIPNSYTTSFLEPTLLFDQLPPKLVTLTILMPFLEDFDAVNSEEAKDLQKSILQALRHALRLGIPPIPSLKSIYIEGSTSIWGSTAEELTTLLGSKGIKATFALANDTMDDLHRLVSLRFSHLRSEDYHGSLISLGQPWQPVPTRSLGSNPLIDTVPS
;
A
#
# COMPACT_ATOMS: atom_id res chain seq x y z
N MET A 1 -15.08 26.64 16.70
CA MET A 1 -14.01 27.52 16.16
C MET A 1 -14.33 29.00 16.27
N MET A 2 -15.58 29.46 16.10
CA MET A 2 -15.92 30.89 16.22
C MET A 2 -15.59 31.53 17.59
N ALA A 3 -15.46 30.73 18.66
CA ALA A 3 -15.10 31.22 19.99
C ALA A 3 -13.58 31.41 20.22
N ASN A 4 -12.71 30.88 19.35
CA ASN A 4 -11.26 31.00 19.51
C ASN A 4 -10.54 30.96 18.14
N PRO A 5 -10.33 32.12 17.48
CA PRO A 5 -9.68 32.19 16.16
C PRO A 5 -8.22 31.74 16.21
N GLY A 6 -7.55 31.78 17.36
CA GLY A 6 -6.16 31.31 17.49
C GLY A 6 -6.03 29.81 17.23
N LEU A 7 -7.06 29.01 17.55
CA LEU A 7 -7.04 27.56 17.37
C LEU A 7 -6.85 27.16 15.90
N SER A 8 -7.45 27.90 14.96
CA SER A 8 -7.42 27.54 13.54
C SER A 8 -6.02 27.59 12.94
N THR A 9 -5.17 28.46 13.47
CA THR A 9 -3.77 28.59 13.04
C THR A 9 -2.89 27.46 13.54
N ILE A 10 -3.34 26.67 14.53
CA ILE A 10 -2.56 25.59 15.14
C ILE A 10 -2.97 24.22 14.59
N ILE A 11 -4.19 24.10 14.06
CA ILE A 11 -4.71 22.85 13.49
C ILE A 11 -3.94 22.48 12.22
N LYS A 12 -3.21 21.37 12.29
CA LYS A 12 -2.43 20.80 11.16
C LYS A 12 -3.05 19.55 10.55
N SER A 13 -3.97 18.90 11.25
CA SER A 13 -4.62 17.67 10.80
C SER A 13 -6.08 17.68 11.19
N ILE A 14 -6.92 17.25 10.25
CA ILE A 14 -8.36 17.06 10.44
C ILE A 14 -8.67 15.62 10.02
N VAL A 15 -9.42 14.94 10.88
CA VAL A 15 -9.90 13.57 10.64
C VAL A 15 -11.41 13.60 10.78
N ILE A 16 -12.11 13.22 9.72
CA ILE A 16 -13.57 13.20 9.64
C ILE A 16 -14.00 11.80 9.30
N LEU A 17 -14.83 11.27 10.17
CA LEU A 17 -15.15 9.86 10.21
C LEU A 17 -16.66 9.75 10.10
N ASP A 18 -17.11 9.23 8.97
CA ASP A 18 -18.49 8.82 8.81
C ASP A 18 -18.61 7.30 8.97
N PHE A 19 -19.59 6.85 9.76
CA PHE A 19 -19.75 5.45 10.17
C PHE A 19 -21.12 4.88 9.77
N PRO A 20 -21.16 3.79 8.97
CA PRO A 20 -22.32 2.91 8.93
C PRO A 20 -22.34 1.95 10.14
N ARG A 21 -23.53 1.57 10.58
CA ARG A 21 -23.75 0.59 11.65
C ARG A 21 -23.70 -0.88 11.19
N HIS A 22 -23.45 -1.21 9.91
CA HIS A 22 -23.98 -2.48 9.36
C HIS A 22 -23.12 -3.44 8.48
N TYR A 23 -21.82 -3.27 8.23
CA TYR A 23 -21.08 -4.26 7.39
C TYR A 23 -19.89 -4.95 8.05
N GLY A 24 -20.03 -6.23 8.42
CA GLY A 24 -19.02 -7.09 9.08
C GLY A 24 -17.66 -7.30 8.38
N PHE A 25 -17.34 -6.55 7.32
CA PHE A 25 -16.04 -6.54 6.64
C PHE A 25 -14.99 -5.62 7.30
N TRP A 26 -15.25 -5.19 8.54
CA TRP A 26 -14.47 -4.19 9.31
C TRP A 26 -13.01 -4.53 9.65
N ARG A 27 -12.49 -5.70 9.29
CA ARG A 27 -11.26 -6.21 9.92
C ARG A 27 -9.95 -5.60 9.40
N PHE A 28 -9.97 -4.79 8.33
CA PHE A 28 -8.72 -4.33 7.69
C PHE A 28 -8.62 -2.84 7.38
N ARG A 29 -9.55 -2.01 7.85
CA ARG A 29 -9.43 -0.55 7.69
C ARG A 29 -8.29 -0.04 8.58
N ARG A 30 -7.08 0.10 8.02
CA ARG A 30 -5.88 0.59 8.72
C ARG A 30 -6.02 2.01 9.27
N PHE A 31 -6.87 2.84 8.66
CA PHE A 31 -6.87 4.29 8.86
C PHE A 31 -8.05 4.87 9.65
N PHE A 32 -8.93 4.05 10.25
CA PHE A 32 -10.21 4.53 10.75
C PHE A 32 -10.57 4.01 12.17
N HIS A 33 -10.84 4.93 13.10
CA HIS A 33 -11.27 4.71 14.49
C HIS A 33 -12.53 5.55 14.78
N PRO A 34 -13.42 5.20 15.74
CA PRO A 34 -14.71 5.90 15.98
C PRO A 34 -14.54 7.35 16.45
N PRO A 35 -15.27 8.37 15.90
CA PRO A 35 -16.56 8.83 16.49
C PRO A 35 -17.54 9.59 15.53
N THR A 36 -18.47 10.34 16.14
CA THR A 36 -19.80 10.89 15.72
C THR A 36 -19.94 11.82 14.51
N LEU A 37 -21.11 11.71 13.86
CA LEU A 37 -21.70 12.54 12.78
C LEU A 37 -21.46 14.06 12.93
N LEU A 38 -20.84 14.65 11.92
CA LEU A 38 -20.82 16.10 11.66
C LEU A 38 -21.66 16.38 10.40
N SER A 39 -22.55 17.37 10.45
CA SER A 39 -23.27 17.83 9.26
C SER A 39 -22.33 18.55 8.28
N ASP A 40 -22.51 18.30 6.98
CA ASP A 40 -21.71 18.82 5.85
C ASP A 40 -21.47 20.34 5.89
N THR A 41 -22.40 21.11 6.47
CA THR A 41 -22.34 22.59 6.53
C THR A 41 -21.17 23.16 7.32
N ASN A 42 -20.56 22.39 8.23
CA ASN A 42 -19.45 22.89 9.03
C ASN A 42 -18.07 22.63 8.41
N LEU A 43 -17.95 21.69 7.47
CA LEU A 43 -16.64 21.28 6.96
C LEU A 43 -15.97 22.39 6.15
N ASN A 44 -16.67 22.95 5.16
CA ASN A 44 -16.15 24.10 4.38
C ASN A 44 -15.66 25.23 5.28
N THR A 45 -16.42 25.57 6.33
CA THR A 45 -16.04 26.61 7.27
C THR A 45 -14.78 26.25 8.05
N ILE A 46 -14.67 25.02 8.55
CA ILE A 46 -13.48 24.55 9.28
C ILE A 46 -12.25 24.62 8.36
N MET A 47 -12.36 24.08 7.15
CA MET A 47 -11.27 24.03 6.17
C MET A 47 -10.80 25.43 5.76
N ASN A 48 -11.74 26.35 5.52
CA ASN A 48 -11.42 27.75 5.19
C ASN A 48 -10.74 28.49 6.33
N THR A 49 -11.00 28.11 7.58
CA THR A 49 -10.42 28.76 8.76
C THR A 49 -9.03 28.17 9.11
N CYS A 50 -8.80 26.90 8.80
CA CYS A 50 -7.57 26.15 9.10
C CYS A 50 -6.50 26.33 8.01
N THR A 51 -5.82 27.48 7.98
CA THR A 51 -4.83 27.81 6.94
C THR A 51 -3.54 26.99 6.97
N ASN A 52 -3.23 26.32 8.09
CA ASN A 52 -2.01 25.54 8.28
C ASN A 52 -2.24 24.02 8.19
N LEU A 53 -3.31 23.63 7.48
CA LEU A 53 -3.71 22.24 7.37
C LEU A 53 -2.77 21.47 6.44
N HIS A 54 -2.11 20.44 6.96
CA HIS A 54 -1.18 19.59 6.22
C HIS A 54 -1.74 18.20 5.95
N SER A 55 -2.74 17.76 6.71
CA SER A 55 -3.31 16.42 6.60
C SER A 55 -4.81 16.44 6.74
N ILE A 56 -5.49 15.74 5.84
CA ILE A 56 -6.93 15.54 5.87
C ILE A 56 -7.21 14.04 5.73
N ASN A 57 -8.07 13.51 6.58
CA ASN A 57 -8.67 12.20 6.38
C ASN A 57 -10.20 12.31 6.30
N LEU A 58 -10.78 11.86 5.20
CA LEU A 58 -12.20 11.89 4.92
C LEU A 58 -12.69 10.48 4.62
N SER A 59 -13.59 9.99 5.46
CA SER A 59 -14.39 8.81 5.17
C SER A 59 -15.82 9.25 4.96
N SER A 60 -16.42 8.81 3.86
CA SER A 60 -17.84 8.98 3.60
C SER A 60 -18.47 7.60 3.47
N HIS A 61 -19.67 7.42 4.01
CA HIS A 61 -20.46 6.24 3.69
C HIS A 61 -21.60 6.64 2.76
N THR A 62 -21.51 6.27 1.49
CA THR A 62 -22.66 6.38 0.60
C THR A 62 -23.62 5.26 0.95
N SER A 63 -24.59 5.52 1.83
CA SER A 63 -25.82 4.73 1.87
C SER A 63 -26.43 4.78 0.47
N GLU A 64 -26.92 3.66 -0.06
CA GLU A 64 -27.39 3.42 -1.44
C GLU A 64 -28.46 4.42 -1.97
N THR A 65 -28.85 5.41 -1.17
CA THR A 65 -29.66 6.55 -1.58
C THR A 65 -28.87 7.47 -2.52
N PHE A 66 -29.28 7.48 -3.78
CA PHE A 66 -28.70 8.07 -5.00
C PHE A 66 -28.19 9.54 -4.99
N ASP A 67 -28.19 10.27 -3.87
CA ASP A 67 -27.65 11.65 -3.76
C ASP A 67 -26.21 11.70 -3.20
N ALA A 68 -25.43 10.66 -3.46
CA ALA A 68 -24.07 10.41 -2.96
C ALA A 68 -22.96 11.39 -3.45
N GLN A 69 -23.29 12.48 -4.15
CA GLN A 69 -22.29 13.38 -4.74
C GLN A 69 -21.78 14.50 -3.80
N GLN A 70 -22.38 14.72 -2.62
CA GLN A 70 -22.17 15.96 -1.88
C GLN A 70 -20.86 16.09 -1.06
N PRO A 71 -20.40 15.09 -0.28
CA PRO A 71 -19.33 15.34 0.70
C PRO A 71 -17.96 15.66 0.08
N PHE A 72 -17.74 15.29 -1.18
CA PHE A 72 -16.44 15.51 -1.85
C PHE A 72 -16.40 16.76 -2.71
N ARG A 73 -17.56 17.30 -3.14
CA ARG A 73 -17.64 18.69 -3.68
C ARG A 73 -17.05 19.70 -2.70
N ILE A 74 -17.21 19.42 -1.41
CA ILE A 74 -16.67 20.22 -0.31
C ILE A 74 -15.14 20.35 -0.41
N ILE A 75 -14.40 19.30 -0.79
CA ILE A 75 -12.94 19.40 -0.98
C ILE A 75 -12.60 20.27 -2.20
N PHE A 76 -13.43 20.18 -3.25
CA PHE A 76 -13.20 20.85 -4.53
C PHE A 76 -13.37 22.36 -4.47
N ASP A 77 -14.15 22.85 -3.51
CA ASP A 77 -14.40 24.28 -3.32
C ASP A 77 -13.47 24.93 -2.28
N LEU A 78 -12.43 24.22 -1.79
CA LEU A 78 -11.53 24.76 -0.76
C LEU A 78 -10.42 25.63 -1.36
N PRO A 79 -10.39 26.95 -1.10
CA PRO A 79 -9.45 27.88 -1.73
C PRO A 79 -7.99 27.76 -1.27
N ASN A 80 -7.63 26.82 -0.38
CA ASN A 80 -6.31 26.81 0.29
C ASN A 80 -5.74 25.40 0.57
N LEU A 81 -5.78 24.48 -0.40
CA LEU A 81 -5.13 23.15 -0.27
C LEU A 81 -3.67 23.13 -0.74
N THR A 82 -3.08 24.28 -1.06
CA THR A 82 -1.71 24.36 -1.58
C THR A 82 -0.66 23.83 -0.61
N GLY A 83 -0.90 23.92 0.71
CA GLY A 83 -0.02 23.38 1.75
C GLY A 83 -0.35 21.95 2.19
N LEU A 84 -1.35 21.31 1.58
CA LEU A 84 -1.76 19.95 1.95
C LEU A 84 -0.69 18.94 1.55
N LYS A 85 -0.19 18.17 2.52
CA LYS A 85 0.84 17.13 2.33
C LYS A 85 0.26 15.73 2.30
N ARG A 86 -0.81 15.47 3.06
CA ARG A 86 -1.43 14.14 3.18
C ARG A 86 -2.93 14.21 2.96
N LEU A 87 -3.44 13.35 2.11
CA LEU A 87 -4.87 13.18 1.87
C LEU A 87 -5.25 11.71 1.98
N CYS A 88 -6.22 11.40 2.84
CA CYS A 88 -6.81 10.08 2.96
C CYS A 88 -8.30 10.18 2.59
N LEU A 89 -8.75 9.33 1.66
CA LEU A 89 -10.11 9.28 1.15
C LEU A 89 -10.63 7.84 1.28
N SER A 90 -11.82 7.65 1.84
CA SER A 90 -12.45 6.33 1.97
C SER A 90 -13.95 6.34 1.71
N GLY A 91 -14.45 5.23 1.16
CA GLY A 91 -15.89 4.95 1.00
C GLY A 91 -16.54 5.62 -0.20
N LEU A 92 -15.74 5.86 -1.23
CA LEU A 92 -16.11 6.55 -2.46
C LEU A 92 -16.56 5.53 -3.52
N HIS A 93 -17.74 4.93 -3.35
CA HIS A 93 -18.29 3.99 -4.34
C HIS A 93 -18.77 4.75 -5.60
N LEU A 94 -17.82 5.32 -6.34
CA LEU A 94 -18.01 6.20 -7.48
C LEU A 94 -18.34 5.37 -8.73
N ALA A 95 -19.37 4.52 -8.70
CA ALA A 95 -19.84 3.69 -9.81
C ALA A 95 -19.95 4.44 -11.16
N THR A 96 -20.13 5.76 -11.11
CA THR A 96 -20.42 6.60 -12.28
C THR A 96 -19.76 7.98 -12.26
N ALA A 97 -18.90 8.30 -11.28
CA ALA A 97 -18.31 9.63 -11.21
C ALA A 97 -17.05 9.72 -12.07
N HIS A 98 -17.24 10.11 -13.32
CA HIS A 98 -16.19 10.68 -14.14
C HIS A 98 -15.49 11.80 -13.32
N SER A 99 -14.17 11.70 -13.16
CA SER A 99 -13.24 12.81 -12.90
C SER A 99 -13.31 13.62 -11.57
N LEU A 100 -13.86 13.11 -10.48
CA LEU A 100 -14.00 13.88 -9.22
C LEU A 100 -13.10 13.43 -8.06
N LEU A 101 -11.86 12.95 -8.26
CA LEU A 101 -10.98 12.66 -7.11
C LEU A 101 -10.13 13.86 -6.69
N VAL A 102 -9.76 14.71 -7.64
CA VAL A 102 -8.95 15.91 -7.38
C VAL A 102 -9.44 16.97 -8.36
N PRO A 103 -9.73 18.20 -7.91
CA PRO A 103 -10.09 19.27 -8.83
C PRO A 103 -8.94 19.48 -9.82
N TYR A 104 -9.21 20.00 -11.02
CA TYR A 104 -8.14 20.35 -11.97
C TYR A 104 -7.09 21.32 -11.39
N SER A 105 -7.32 21.87 -10.19
CA SER A 105 -6.31 22.58 -9.42
C SER A 105 -5.27 21.60 -8.85
N SER A 106 -4.00 21.84 -9.19
CA SER A 106 -2.85 21.13 -8.65
C SER A 106 -2.85 21.10 -7.12
N LEU A 107 -2.49 19.95 -6.54
CA LEU A 107 -2.08 19.84 -5.14
C LEU A 107 -0.55 19.75 -5.10
N PRO A 108 0.17 20.88 -5.26
CA PRO A 108 1.61 20.86 -5.55
C PRO A 108 2.44 20.29 -4.40
N CYS A 109 1.96 20.39 -3.16
CA CYS A 109 2.64 19.89 -1.97
C CYS A 109 2.13 18.53 -1.50
N LEU A 110 1.20 17.88 -2.21
CA LEU A 110 0.69 16.58 -1.80
C LEU A 110 1.79 15.53 -1.94
N GLU A 111 2.20 14.98 -0.81
CA GLU A 111 3.29 14.02 -0.64
C GLU A 111 2.74 12.60 -0.51
N GLU A 112 1.59 12.45 0.14
CA GLU A 112 0.98 11.16 0.47
C GLU A 112 -0.53 11.15 0.15
N LEU A 113 -0.96 10.12 -0.60
CA LEU A 113 -2.35 9.92 -1.00
C LEU A 113 -2.80 8.50 -0.65
N TYR A 114 -3.83 8.39 0.18
CA TYR A 114 -4.45 7.12 0.57
C TYR A 114 -5.89 7.11 0.08
N VAL A 115 -6.25 6.09 -0.67
CA VAL A 115 -7.55 6.01 -1.33
C VAL A 115 -8.13 4.63 -1.08
N GLU A 116 -9.36 4.58 -0.57
CA GLU A 116 -10.05 3.36 -0.21
C GLU A 116 -11.44 3.28 -0.86
N TYR A 117 -11.75 2.15 -1.49
CA TYR A 117 -13.00 1.84 -2.16
C TYR A 117 -13.39 2.82 -3.26
N THR A 118 -12.47 3.12 -4.18
CA THR A 118 -12.73 4.06 -5.29
C THR A 118 -12.54 3.45 -6.66
N LEU A 119 -13.16 4.06 -7.66
CA LEU A 119 -12.86 3.72 -9.05
C LEU A 119 -11.66 4.49 -9.59
N ALA A 120 -11.08 3.95 -10.67
CA ALA A 120 -9.86 4.45 -11.29
C ALA A 120 -9.91 5.93 -11.65
N TRP A 121 -8.70 6.48 -11.81
CA TRP A 121 -8.54 7.84 -12.27
C TRP A 121 -8.86 7.85 -13.76
N SER A 122 -9.68 8.80 -14.16
CA SER A 122 -9.97 9.10 -15.55
C SER A 122 -9.28 10.40 -15.95
N GLU A 123 -8.90 10.53 -17.21
CA GLU A 123 -8.40 11.79 -17.73
C GLU A 123 -9.46 12.90 -17.63
N PRO A 124 -9.04 14.18 -17.43
CA PRO A 124 -7.67 14.62 -17.18
C PRO A 124 -7.18 14.30 -15.77
N TYR A 125 -5.94 13.83 -15.65
CA TYR A 125 -5.36 13.49 -14.35
C TYR A 125 -4.88 14.73 -13.58
N PRO A 126 -4.98 14.73 -12.24
CA PRO A 126 -4.43 15.81 -11.43
C PRO A 126 -2.90 15.85 -11.46
N SER A 127 -2.35 17.06 -11.50
CA SER A 127 -0.91 17.25 -11.32
C SER A 127 -0.55 17.13 -9.85
N LEU A 128 0.20 16.07 -9.50
CA LEU A 128 0.65 15.76 -8.14
C LEU A 128 2.19 15.63 -8.10
N PRO A 129 2.94 16.73 -8.33
CA PRO A 129 4.38 16.68 -8.57
C PRO A 129 5.21 16.24 -7.35
N SER A 130 4.70 16.42 -6.13
CA SER A 130 5.38 16.02 -4.89
C SER A 130 4.98 14.63 -4.38
N LEU A 131 4.05 13.96 -5.07
CA LEU A 131 3.48 12.71 -4.60
C LEU A 131 4.52 11.59 -4.71
N HIS A 132 4.83 10.98 -3.58
CA HIS A 132 5.77 9.88 -3.49
C HIS A 132 5.21 8.66 -2.75
N THR A 133 4.11 8.82 -2.00
CA THR A 133 3.41 7.72 -1.33
C THR A 133 1.99 7.61 -1.84
N LEU A 134 1.63 6.44 -2.37
CA LEU A 134 0.30 6.13 -2.85
C LEU A 134 -0.18 4.80 -2.23
N SER A 135 -1.37 4.80 -1.65
CA SER A 135 -2.03 3.59 -1.16
C SER A 135 -3.41 3.48 -1.79
N LEU A 136 -3.70 2.35 -2.42
CA LEU A 136 -4.97 2.04 -3.06
C LEU A 136 -5.54 0.78 -2.43
N SER A 137 -6.68 0.89 -1.76
CA SER A 137 -7.31 -0.22 -1.05
C SER A 137 -8.75 -0.44 -1.51
N GLY A 138 -9.10 -1.63 -1.99
CA GLY A 138 -10.44 -1.90 -2.54
C GLY A 138 -10.75 -1.07 -3.79
N CYS A 139 -9.72 -0.62 -4.52
CA CYS A 139 -9.88 0.24 -5.69
C CYS A 139 -10.02 -0.57 -6.99
N GLY A 140 -10.86 -0.08 -7.90
CA GLY A 140 -11.17 -0.75 -9.16
C GLY A 140 -10.93 0.11 -10.39
N ALA A 141 -10.17 -0.35 -11.38
CA ALA A 141 -10.13 0.27 -12.70
C ALA A 141 -11.24 -0.24 -13.60
N ILE A 142 -12.16 0.64 -13.98
CA ILE A 142 -13.20 0.36 -14.97
C ILE A 142 -12.97 1.23 -16.22
N HIS A 143 -13.39 0.75 -17.39
CA HIS A 143 -13.25 1.45 -18.68
C HIS A 143 -11.81 1.88 -18.97
N GLN A 144 -11.55 3.02 -19.61
CA GLN A 144 -10.18 3.49 -19.93
C GLN A 144 -9.44 4.10 -18.71
N GLY A 145 -9.94 3.89 -17.49
CA GLY A 145 -9.31 4.39 -16.28
C GLY A 145 -8.04 3.63 -15.90
N SER A 146 -7.14 4.31 -15.17
CA SER A 146 -5.98 3.68 -14.55
C SER A 146 -5.98 3.91 -13.04
N LEU A 147 -5.63 2.87 -12.27
CA LEU A 147 -5.30 3.01 -10.85
C LEU A 147 -3.93 3.68 -10.65
N LEU A 148 -3.03 3.53 -11.62
CA LEU A 148 -1.67 4.07 -11.61
C LEU A 148 -1.41 4.85 -12.91
N PRO A 149 -1.91 6.09 -13.01
CA PRO A 149 -1.72 6.88 -14.21
C PRO A 149 -0.24 7.12 -14.53
N SER A 150 0.05 7.21 -15.82
CA SER A 150 1.44 7.23 -16.34
C SER A 150 2.27 8.44 -15.93
N HIS A 151 1.62 9.54 -15.56
CA HIS A 151 2.29 10.77 -15.13
C HIS A 151 2.83 10.70 -13.69
N LEU A 152 2.39 9.73 -12.87
CA LEU A 152 2.85 9.54 -11.49
C LEU A 152 4.21 8.84 -11.40
N THR A 153 5.21 9.40 -12.08
CA THR A 153 6.54 8.78 -12.18
C THR A 153 7.37 8.89 -10.89
N GLY A 154 7.02 9.82 -10.00
CA GLY A 154 7.74 10.13 -8.76
C GLY A 154 7.44 9.20 -7.57
N ILE A 155 6.56 8.21 -7.71
CA ILE A 155 6.16 7.33 -6.61
C ILE A 155 7.34 6.50 -6.09
N GLN A 156 7.53 6.53 -4.78
CA GLN A 156 8.56 5.80 -4.05
C GLN A 156 7.97 4.71 -3.15
N HIS A 157 6.75 4.89 -2.66
CA HIS A 157 6.03 3.95 -1.82
C HIS A 157 4.65 3.68 -2.44
N LEU A 158 4.40 2.42 -2.76
CA LEU A 158 3.12 2.00 -3.31
C LEU A 158 2.55 0.84 -2.50
N GLU A 159 1.29 1.01 -2.10
CA GLU A 159 0.49 -0.04 -1.48
C GLU A 159 -0.74 -0.32 -2.35
N LEU A 160 -0.94 -1.59 -2.70
CA LEU A 160 -2.08 -2.12 -3.44
C LEU A 160 -2.75 -3.16 -2.55
N VAL A 161 -3.99 -2.91 -2.12
CA VAL A 161 -4.76 -3.82 -1.28
C VAL A 161 -6.07 -4.11 -1.97
N ASP A 162 -6.37 -5.38 -2.28
CA ASP A 162 -7.66 -5.77 -2.86
C ASP A 162 -8.03 -4.92 -4.10
N THR A 163 -7.05 -4.73 -5.00
CA THR A 163 -7.22 -3.92 -6.22
C THR A 163 -7.70 -4.78 -7.37
N SER A 164 -8.45 -4.18 -8.30
CA SER A 164 -9.00 -4.91 -9.44
C SER A 164 -9.00 -4.07 -10.72
N THR A 165 -8.78 -4.72 -11.86
CA THR A 165 -8.95 -4.13 -13.19
C THR A 165 -10.08 -4.86 -13.91
N TYR A 166 -11.10 -4.11 -14.32
CA TYR A 166 -12.31 -4.61 -14.96
C TYR A 166 -12.35 -4.18 -16.43
N HIS A 167 -12.86 -5.06 -17.29
CA HIS A 167 -13.12 -4.78 -18.71
C HIS A 167 -11.90 -4.19 -19.44
N TYR A 168 -12.04 -2.99 -20.03
CA TYR A 168 -11.00 -2.27 -20.78
C TYR A 168 -10.03 -1.45 -19.90
N GLY A 169 -10.05 -1.68 -18.58
CA GLY A 169 -9.15 -1.04 -17.60
C GLY A 169 -7.68 -1.15 -17.98
N LEU A 170 -6.91 -0.09 -17.73
CA LEU A 170 -5.46 -0.19 -17.84
C LEU A 170 -4.93 -1.08 -16.71
N ASN A 171 -4.09 -2.04 -17.09
CA ASN A 171 -3.49 -2.97 -16.15
C ASN A 171 -2.53 -2.24 -15.21
N HIS A 172 -2.92 -2.19 -13.94
CA HIS A 172 -2.19 -1.43 -12.93
C HIS A 172 -0.85 -2.10 -12.56
N LEU A 173 -0.69 -3.40 -12.78
CA LEU A 173 0.59 -4.09 -12.59
C LEU A 173 1.55 -3.83 -13.75
N ASP A 174 1.07 -3.75 -15.00
CA ASP A 174 1.92 -3.32 -16.12
C ASP A 174 2.41 -1.88 -15.92
N SER A 175 1.56 -1.04 -15.32
CA SER A 175 1.90 0.34 -14.97
C SER A 175 3.02 0.43 -13.92
N LEU A 176 3.28 -0.62 -13.13
CA LEU A 176 4.43 -0.64 -12.20
C LEU A 176 5.77 -0.59 -12.94
N ASN A 177 5.83 -1.03 -14.20
CA ASN A 177 7.07 -1.04 -14.97
C ASN A 177 7.66 0.38 -15.13
N GLN A 178 6.82 1.41 -15.13
CA GLN A 178 7.27 2.81 -15.19
C GLN A 178 7.93 3.29 -13.88
N LEU A 179 7.67 2.58 -12.77
CA LEU A 179 8.20 2.89 -11.44
C LEU A 179 9.46 2.09 -11.07
N THR A 180 9.97 1.25 -11.99
CA THR A 180 11.16 0.40 -11.77
C THR A 180 12.37 1.14 -11.23
N ARG A 181 12.52 2.43 -11.57
CA ARG A 181 13.65 3.29 -11.18
C ARG A 181 13.37 4.21 -9.99
N THR A 182 12.14 4.24 -9.47
CA THR A 182 11.72 5.17 -8.41
C THR A 182 11.17 4.45 -7.19
N LEU A 183 10.50 3.31 -7.39
CA LEU A 183 9.88 2.56 -6.32
C LEU A 183 10.92 1.97 -5.35
N THR A 184 10.77 2.32 -4.07
CA THR A 184 11.60 1.84 -2.96
C THR A 184 10.83 0.88 -2.05
N SER A 185 9.51 0.98 -2.04
CA SER A 185 8.63 0.13 -1.24
C SER A 185 7.42 -0.28 -2.06
N LEU A 186 7.16 -1.57 -2.14
CA LEU A 186 5.96 -2.15 -2.75
C LEU A 186 5.29 -3.10 -1.77
N ILE A 187 4.01 -2.85 -1.53
CA ILE A 187 3.15 -3.68 -0.70
C ILE A 187 1.97 -4.11 -1.57
N ILE A 188 1.80 -5.42 -1.76
CA ILE A 188 0.62 -6.01 -2.41
C ILE A 188 -0.05 -6.92 -1.40
N LEU A 189 -1.27 -6.60 -1.00
CA LEU A 189 -2.05 -7.34 -0.01
C LEU A 189 -3.39 -7.81 -0.60
N ARG A 190 -3.84 -8.98 -0.16
CA ARG A 190 -5.12 -9.58 -0.62
C ARG A 190 -5.13 -9.71 -2.14
N ARG A 191 -6.30 -9.57 -2.79
CA ARG A 191 -6.45 -9.80 -4.23
C ARG A 191 -5.85 -8.65 -5.05
N CYS A 192 -5.32 -8.99 -6.22
CA CYS A 192 -4.78 -8.03 -7.18
C CYS A 192 -5.19 -8.44 -8.59
N ASN A 193 -6.46 -8.22 -8.92
CA ASN A 193 -7.06 -8.76 -10.14
C ASN A 193 -6.68 -7.94 -11.38
N VAL A 194 -6.31 -8.64 -12.46
CA VAL A 194 -6.02 -8.05 -13.75
C VAL A 194 -6.94 -8.60 -14.83
N ASN A 195 -7.08 -7.86 -15.93
CA ASN A 195 -7.91 -8.22 -17.09
C ASN A 195 -7.11 -8.86 -18.23
N THR A 196 -5.78 -8.86 -18.11
CA THR A 196 -4.83 -9.34 -19.12
C THR A 196 -3.72 -10.12 -18.41
N PRO A 197 -3.15 -11.18 -19.05
CA PRO A 197 -2.05 -11.91 -18.45
C PRO A 197 -0.87 -10.99 -18.17
N THR A 198 -0.50 -10.87 -16.89
CA THR A 198 0.60 -10.01 -16.45
C THR A 198 1.52 -10.77 -15.52
N THR A 199 2.82 -10.48 -15.66
CA THR A 199 3.85 -11.03 -14.80
C THR A 199 4.44 -9.92 -13.94
N LEU A 200 4.38 -10.10 -12.62
CA LEU A 200 5.14 -9.27 -11.68
C LEU A 200 6.52 -9.88 -11.50
N ASP A 201 7.55 -9.13 -11.89
CA ASP A 201 8.96 -9.49 -11.68
C ASP A 201 9.62 -8.45 -10.77
N PRO A 202 9.74 -8.74 -9.46
CA PRO A 202 10.35 -7.81 -8.51
C PRO A 202 11.83 -7.51 -8.79
N SER A 203 12.55 -8.35 -9.53
CA SER A 203 13.98 -8.15 -9.81
C SER A 203 14.26 -6.89 -10.64
N LYS A 204 13.26 -6.42 -11.41
CA LYS A 204 13.34 -5.23 -12.26
C LYS A 204 13.39 -3.92 -11.49
N PHE A 205 13.07 -3.91 -10.20
CA PHE A 205 13.00 -2.68 -9.41
C PHE A 205 14.36 -2.33 -8.79
N GLU A 206 15.12 -1.49 -9.49
CA GLU A 206 16.52 -1.15 -9.19
C GLU A 206 16.71 -0.49 -7.80
N LYS A 207 15.67 0.17 -7.28
CA LYS A 207 15.71 0.90 -6.00
C LYS A 207 14.88 0.24 -4.90
N MET A 208 14.26 -0.91 -5.17
CA MET A 208 13.40 -1.58 -4.20
C MET A 208 14.18 -1.98 -2.95
N GLN A 209 13.71 -1.52 -1.80
CA GLN A 209 14.24 -1.82 -0.47
C GLN A 209 13.25 -2.62 0.36
N HIS A 210 11.95 -2.43 0.16
CA HIS A 210 10.91 -3.07 0.97
C HIS A 210 9.89 -3.74 0.06
N LEU A 211 9.73 -5.05 0.20
CA LEU A 211 8.77 -5.83 -0.59
C LEU A 211 7.89 -6.66 0.33
N THR A 212 6.60 -6.39 0.30
CA THR A 212 5.57 -7.17 1.00
C THR A 212 4.59 -7.75 -0.01
N LEU A 213 4.48 -9.07 -0.05
CA LEU A 213 3.61 -9.80 -0.96
C LEU A 213 2.68 -10.71 -0.17
N ASP A 214 1.39 -10.52 -0.33
CA ASP A 214 0.36 -11.50 0.03
C ASP A 214 0.16 -12.44 -1.15
N LEU A 215 0.41 -13.74 -0.93
CA LEU A 215 0.30 -14.76 -1.96
C LEU A 215 -1.13 -14.91 -2.49
N MET A 216 -2.14 -14.46 -1.73
CA MET A 216 -3.51 -14.37 -2.19
C MET A 216 -3.67 -13.52 -3.47
N ALA A 217 -2.75 -12.58 -3.73
CA ALA A 217 -2.76 -11.75 -4.94
C ALA A 217 -2.46 -12.54 -6.22
N PHE A 218 -1.89 -13.74 -6.10
CA PHE A 218 -1.32 -14.51 -7.22
C PHE A 218 -1.93 -15.91 -7.36
N ILE A 219 -2.93 -16.25 -6.54
CA ILE A 219 -3.58 -17.56 -6.54
C ILE A 219 -4.97 -17.44 -7.17
N PRO A 220 -5.31 -18.29 -8.16
CA PRO A 220 -6.61 -18.27 -8.81
C PRO A 220 -7.79 -18.28 -7.84
N ASN A 221 -8.70 -17.33 -8.01
CA ASN A 221 -9.92 -17.26 -7.23
C ASN A 221 -11.03 -18.09 -7.88
N SER A 222 -11.38 -19.21 -7.26
CA SER A 222 -12.43 -20.13 -7.75
C SER A 222 -13.80 -19.47 -7.89
N TYR A 223 -14.06 -18.38 -7.16
CA TYR A 223 -15.34 -17.67 -7.18
C TYR A 223 -15.49 -16.68 -8.33
N THR A 224 -14.41 -16.37 -9.07
CA THR A 224 -14.45 -15.36 -10.13
C THR A 224 -13.80 -15.85 -11.41
N THR A 225 -14.62 -16.15 -12.43
CA THR A 225 -14.13 -16.65 -13.73
C THR A 225 -13.69 -15.55 -14.69
N SER A 226 -13.92 -14.28 -14.35
CA SER A 226 -13.71 -13.14 -15.26
C SER A 226 -12.42 -12.36 -15.01
N PHE A 227 -11.67 -12.72 -13.97
CA PHE A 227 -10.40 -12.07 -13.64
C PHE A 227 -9.25 -13.03 -13.88
N LEU A 228 -8.10 -12.44 -14.20
CA LEU A 228 -6.84 -13.14 -14.25
C LEU A 228 -6.02 -12.69 -13.04
N GLU A 229 -5.34 -13.64 -12.44
CA GLU A 229 -4.35 -13.38 -11.41
C GLU A 229 -2.98 -13.15 -12.06
N PRO A 230 -2.21 -12.18 -11.58
CA PRO A 230 -0.85 -11.99 -12.03
C PRO A 230 0.00 -13.23 -11.72
N THR A 231 0.92 -13.54 -12.63
CA THR A 231 1.98 -14.51 -12.35
C THR A 231 3.11 -13.81 -11.60
N LEU A 232 3.55 -14.37 -10.48
CA LEU A 232 4.74 -13.91 -9.78
C LEU A 232 5.98 -14.61 -10.34
N LEU A 233 6.88 -13.87 -10.99
CA LEU A 233 8.20 -14.36 -11.38
C LEU A 233 9.19 -14.02 -10.27
N PHE A 234 9.56 -15.01 -9.45
CA PHE A 234 10.35 -14.81 -8.25
C PHE A 234 11.76 -15.42 -8.34
N ASP A 235 12.40 -15.42 -9.51
CA ASP A 235 13.69 -16.11 -9.69
C ASP A 235 14.88 -15.36 -9.07
N GLN A 236 14.75 -14.03 -8.94
CA GLN A 236 15.77 -13.14 -8.43
C GLN A 236 15.16 -12.09 -7.51
N LEU A 237 15.87 -11.77 -6.43
CA LEU A 237 15.48 -10.71 -5.52
C LEU A 237 15.96 -9.35 -6.05
N PRO A 238 15.20 -8.26 -5.81
CA PRO A 238 15.65 -6.92 -6.14
C PRO A 238 17.04 -6.63 -5.54
N PRO A 239 17.94 -5.96 -6.29
CA PRO A 239 19.36 -5.85 -5.92
C PRO A 239 19.61 -5.03 -4.65
N LYS A 240 18.68 -4.14 -4.28
CA LYS A 240 18.77 -3.28 -3.09
C LYS A 240 17.81 -3.70 -1.97
N LEU A 241 17.21 -4.88 -2.07
CA LEU A 241 16.20 -5.34 -1.12
C LEU A 241 16.79 -5.38 0.30
N VAL A 242 16.09 -4.75 1.24
CA VAL A 242 16.42 -4.66 2.66
C VAL A 242 15.49 -5.52 3.49
N THR A 243 14.19 -5.51 3.18
CA THR A 243 13.18 -6.31 3.88
C THR A 243 12.31 -7.05 2.87
N LEU A 244 12.06 -8.32 3.15
CA LEU A 244 11.15 -9.17 2.38
C LEU A 244 10.10 -9.77 3.30
N THR A 245 8.84 -9.55 2.98
CA THR A 245 7.70 -10.05 3.75
C THR A 245 6.78 -10.84 2.81
N ILE A 246 6.67 -12.14 3.02
CA ILE A 246 5.76 -13.02 2.28
C ILE A 246 4.64 -13.46 3.23
N LEU A 247 3.39 -13.15 2.85
CA LEU A 247 2.19 -13.46 3.61
C LEU A 247 1.41 -14.54 2.87
N MET A 248 0.90 -15.54 3.57
CA MET A 248 0.13 -16.64 2.96
C MET A 248 -1.38 -16.30 2.95
N PRO A 249 -2.18 -16.74 1.97
CA PRO A 249 -3.64 -16.56 2.02
C PRO A 249 -4.20 -17.21 3.27
N PHE A 250 -5.07 -16.55 4.05
CA PHE A 250 -5.66 -17.18 5.25
C PHE A 250 -7.06 -16.68 5.63
N LEU A 251 -7.42 -15.46 5.26
CA LEU A 251 -8.50 -14.76 5.95
C LEU A 251 -9.87 -14.87 5.28
N GLU A 252 -9.92 -15.20 3.99
CA GLU A 252 -11.15 -15.06 3.19
C GLU A 252 -11.48 -16.27 2.33
N ASP A 253 -10.53 -17.18 2.15
CA ASP A 253 -10.66 -18.29 1.22
C ASP A 253 -9.80 -19.48 1.70
N PHE A 254 -10.36 -20.24 2.65
CA PHE A 254 -9.71 -21.42 3.23
C PHE A 254 -9.33 -22.45 2.17
N ASP A 255 -10.12 -22.55 1.11
CA ASP A 255 -9.88 -23.48 0.02
C ASP A 255 -8.67 -23.03 -0.82
N ALA A 256 -8.51 -21.73 -1.05
CA ALA A 256 -7.35 -21.18 -1.74
C ALA A 256 -6.02 -21.43 -0.98
N VAL A 257 -6.05 -21.55 0.34
CA VAL A 257 -4.84 -21.82 1.14
C VAL A 257 -4.26 -23.21 0.87
N ASN A 258 -5.17 -24.18 0.73
CA ASN A 258 -4.84 -25.59 0.58
C ASN A 258 -4.77 -26.03 -0.89
N SER A 259 -4.98 -25.11 -1.83
CA SER A 259 -4.92 -25.39 -3.26
C SER A 259 -3.52 -25.82 -3.68
N GLU A 260 -3.43 -26.65 -4.72
CA GLU A 260 -2.14 -27.09 -5.25
C GLU A 260 -1.35 -25.90 -5.83
N GLU A 261 -2.04 -24.91 -6.39
CA GLU A 261 -1.46 -23.66 -6.89
C GLU A 261 -0.77 -22.87 -5.77
N ALA A 262 -1.41 -22.76 -4.60
CA ALA A 262 -0.82 -22.09 -3.44
C ALA A 262 0.41 -22.81 -2.92
N LYS A 263 0.38 -24.15 -2.91
CA LYS A 263 1.53 -24.98 -2.50
C LYS A 263 2.67 -24.85 -3.51
N ASP A 264 2.39 -24.87 -4.80
CA ASP A 264 3.39 -24.77 -5.85
C ASP A 264 4.03 -23.38 -5.89
N LEU A 265 3.24 -22.32 -5.69
CA LEU A 265 3.77 -20.97 -5.52
C LEU A 265 4.72 -20.86 -4.33
N GLN A 266 4.34 -21.41 -3.17
CA GLN A 266 5.21 -21.45 -1.98
C GLN A 266 6.50 -22.25 -2.24
N LYS A 267 6.42 -23.42 -2.89
CA LYS A 267 7.61 -24.21 -3.27
C LYS A 267 8.52 -23.45 -4.22
N SER A 268 7.94 -22.73 -5.20
CA SER A 268 8.69 -21.90 -6.14
C SER A 268 9.46 -20.80 -5.42
N ILE A 269 8.81 -20.07 -4.51
CA ILE A 269 9.45 -19.03 -3.68
C ILE A 269 10.57 -19.64 -2.81
N LEU A 270 10.30 -20.78 -2.16
CA LEU A 270 11.31 -21.49 -1.37
C LEU A 270 12.53 -21.89 -2.21
N GLN A 271 12.31 -22.41 -3.42
CA GLN A 271 13.38 -22.79 -4.34
C GLN A 271 14.21 -21.58 -4.76
N ALA A 272 13.55 -20.47 -5.13
CA ALA A 272 14.22 -19.24 -5.50
C ALA A 272 15.04 -18.64 -4.34
N LEU A 273 14.50 -18.62 -3.13
CA LEU A 273 15.22 -18.17 -1.94
C LEU A 273 16.46 -19.04 -1.68
N ARG A 274 16.33 -20.36 -1.75
CA ARG A 274 17.47 -21.29 -1.61
C ARG A 274 18.53 -21.03 -2.67
N HIS A 275 18.12 -20.84 -3.91
CA HIS A 275 19.01 -20.55 -5.03
C HIS A 275 19.77 -19.23 -4.81
N ALA A 276 19.04 -18.15 -4.51
CA ALA A 276 19.60 -16.82 -4.25
C ALA A 276 20.58 -16.83 -3.05
N LEU A 277 20.29 -17.59 -2.00
CA LEU A 277 21.13 -17.64 -0.79
C LEU A 277 22.38 -18.52 -0.95
N ARG A 278 22.30 -19.59 -1.76
CA ARG A 278 23.41 -20.53 -1.98
C ARG A 278 24.40 -20.07 -3.05
N LEU A 279 23.97 -19.35 -4.07
CA LEU A 279 24.83 -19.03 -5.21
C LEU A 279 25.99 -18.06 -4.93
N GLY A 280 26.07 -17.46 -3.74
CA GLY A 280 27.26 -16.73 -3.28
C GLY A 280 27.69 -15.51 -4.11
N ILE A 281 27.03 -15.17 -5.21
CA ILE A 281 27.48 -14.16 -6.17
C ILE A 281 26.28 -13.41 -6.77
N PRO A 282 26.14 -12.09 -6.50
CA PRO A 282 26.59 -11.41 -5.29
C PRO A 282 25.63 -11.73 -4.12
N PRO A 283 26.12 -11.75 -2.85
CA PRO A 283 25.23 -11.69 -1.70
C PRO A 283 24.33 -10.47 -1.85
N ILE A 284 23.02 -10.58 -1.63
CA ILE A 284 22.13 -9.41 -1.57
C ILE A 284 22.60 -8.60 -0.37
N PRO A 285 23.46 -7.59 -0.58
CA PRO A 285 24.29 -7.09 0.50
C PRO A 285 23.47 -6.25 1.47
N SER A 286 22.29 -5.84 1.03
CA SER A 286 21.37 -4.97 1.74
C SER A 286 20.32 -5.72 2.55
N LEU A 287 20.11 -7.02 2.32
CA LEU A 287 19.00 -7.75 2.94
C LEU A 287 19.26 -7.90 4.44
N LYS A 288 18.33 -7.43 5.26
CA LYS A 288 18.44 -7.39 6.73
C LYS A 288 17.39 -8.25 7.41
N SER A 289 16.18 -8.31 6.84
CA SER A 289 15.11 -9.11 7.40
C SER A 289 14.30 -9.84 6.34
N ILE A 290 13.86 -11.05 6.72
CA ILE A 290 12.87 -11.83 6.01
C ILE A 290 11.79 -12.23 7.02
N TYR A 291 10.53 -12.03 6.65
CA TYR A 291 9.37 -12.59 7.32
C TYR A 291 8.58 -13.45 6.32
N ILE A 292 8.31 -14.70 6.68
CA ILE A 292 7.56 -15.63 5.84
C ILE A 292 6.46 -16.27 6.68
N GLU A 293 5.23 -16.13 6.21
CA GLU A 293 4.11 -16.99 6.58
C GLU A 293 3.98 -18.13 5.58
N GLY A 294 3.71 -19.33 6.08
CA GLY A 294 3.69 -20.51 5.23
C GLY A 294 3.11 -21.76 5.89
N SER A 295 2.80 -22.77 5.08
CA SER A 295 2.38 -24.08 5.60
C SER A 295 3.58 -24.80 6.22
N THR A 296 3.40 -25.38 7.41
CA THR A 296 4.42 -26.23 8.06
C THR A 296 4.86 -27.37 7.15
N SER A 297 3.96 -27.90 6.32
CA SER A 297 4.27 -29.02 5.40
C SER A 297 5.31 -28.67 4.33
N ILE A 298 5.38 -27.39 3.93
CA ILE A 298 6.30 -26.90 2.89
C ILE A 298 7.57 -26.35 3.54
N TRP A 299 7.40 -25.48 4.53
CA TRP A 299 8.51 -24.72 5.11
C TRP A 299 9.16 -25.41 6.29
N GLY A 300 8.44 -26.27 7.03
CA GLY A 300 8.85 -26.77 8.34
C GLY A 300 10.21 -27.48 8.35
N SER A 301 10.47 -28.35 7.38
CA SER A 301 11.76 -29.05 7.27
C SER A 301 12.93 -28.16 6.83
N THR A 302 12.63 -26.97 6.31
CA THR A 302 13.61 -26.06 5.68
C THR A 302 13.81 -24.78 6.47
N ALA A 303 12.91 -24.46 7.39
CA ALA A 303 12.93 -23.21 8.15
C ALA A 303 14.18 -23.09 9.02
N GLU A 304 14.61 -24.17 9.67
CA GLU A 304 15.83 -24.19 10.48
C GLU A 304 17.10 -24.05 9.62
N GLU A 305 17.15 -24.75 8.49
CA GLU A 305 18.24 -24.64 7.50
C GLU A 305 18.36 -23.19 6.99
N LEU A 306 17.23 -22.61 6.56
CA LEU A 306 17.18 -21.22 6.07
C LEU A 306 17.54 -20.22 7.17
N THR A 307 17.03 -20.41 8.39
CA THR A 307 17.34 -19.53 9.53
C THR A 307 18.84 -19.55 9.84
N THR A 308 19.46 -20.72 9.83
CA THR A 308 20.90 -20.88 10.04
C THR A 308 21.70 -20.22 8.92
N LEU A 309 21.30 -20.44 7.66
CA LEU A 309 21.95 -19.86 6.48
C LEU A 309 21.85 -18.33 6.48
N LEU A 310 20.67 -17.78 6.76
CA LEU A 310 20.42 -16.35 6.87
C LEU A 310 21.15 -15.72 8.06
N GLY A 311 21.14 -16.40 9.21
CA GLY A 311 21.84 -15.98 10.42
C GLY A 311 23.35 -15.88 10.21
N SER A 312 23.96 -16.81 9.47
CA SER A 312 25.40 -16.76 9.10
C SER A 312 25.76 -15.53 8.25
N LYS A 313 24.76 -14.93 7.59
CA LYS A 313 24.88 -13.71 6.78
C LYS A 313 24.42 -12.45 7.54
N GLY A 314 24.06 -12.57 8.82
CA GLY A 314 23.54 -11.47 9.64
C GLY A 314 22.11 -11.04 9.30
N ILE A 315 21.35 -11.89 8.59
CA ILE A 315 19.98 -11.61 8.16
C ILE A 315 19.01 -12.20 9.19
N LYS A 316 18.10 -11.37 9.70
CA LYS A 316 17.05 -11.82 10.63
C LYS A 316 15.95 -12.55 9.86
N ALA A 317 15.74 -13.82 10.16
CA ALA A 317 14.65 -14.60 9.57
C ALA A 317 13.55 -14.85 10.61
N THR A 318 12.30 -14.64 10.22
CA THR A 318 11.12 -14.98 11.04
C THR A 318 10.19 -15.84 10.19
N PHE A 319 9.89 -17.04 10.67
CA PHE A 319 8.95 -17.95 10.03
C PHE A 319 7.73 -18.09 10.94
N ALA A 320 6.57 -17.75 10.42
CA ALA A 320 5.28 -17.91 11.08
C ALA A 320 4.52 -19.02 10.36
N LEU A 321 4.72 -20.25 10.82
CA LEU A 321 4.18 -21.45 10.17
C LEU A 321 2.89 -21.90 10.84
N ALA A 322 1.90 -22.28 10.04
CA ALA A 322 0.68 -22.93 10.51
C ALA A 322 0.55 -24.33 9.93
N ASN A 323 0.03 -25.24 10.75
CA ASN A 323 -0.63 -26.43 10.23
C ASN A 323 -2.05 -26.00 9.83
N ASP A 324 -2.69 -26.69 8.89
CA ASP A 324 -3.96 -26.28 8.26
C ASP A 324 -5.20 -26.34 9.20
N THR A 325 -5.00 -26.00 10.48
CA THR A 325 -5.98 -25.95 11.57
C THR A 325 -6.43 -24.52 11.84
N MET A 326 -7.70 -24.33 12.20
CA MET A 326 -8.28 -23.02 12.51
C MET A 326 -7.53 -22.25 13.62
N ASP A 327 -7.04 -22.97 14.64
CA ASP A 327 -6.39 -22.35 15.80
C ASP A 327 -5.02 -21.75 15.43
N ASP A 328 -4.24 -22.48 14.62
CA ASP A 328 -2.95 -21.99 14.11
C ASP A 328 -3.15 -20.74 13.24
N LEU A 329 -4.24 -20.70 12.47
CA LEU A 329 -4.59 -19.56 11.63
C LEU A 329 -4.95 -18.30 12.43
N HIS A 330 -5.73 -18.45 13.51
CA HIS A 330 -6.03 -17.32 14.40
C HIS A 330 -4.76 -16.75 15.04
N ARG A 331 -3.80 -17.61 15.40
CA ARG A 331 -2.49 -17.19 15.91
C ARG A 331 -1.69 -16.47 14.84
N LEU A 332 -1.64 -16.98 13.61
CA LEU A 332 -0.98 -16.32 12.49
C LEU A 332 -1.56 -14.95 12.18
N VAL A 333 -2.89 -14.81 12.17
CA VAL A 333 -3.54 -13.51 11.97
C VAL A 333 -3.08 -12.51 13.04
N SER A 334 -3.01 -12.95 14.30
CA SER A 334 -2.52 -12.11 15.40
C SER A 334 -1.05 -11.72 15.23
N LEU A 335 -0.20 -12.67 14.81
CA LEU A 335 1.21 -12.44 14.50
C LEU A 335 1.39 -11.49 13.32
N ARG A 336 0.64 -11.68 12.24
CA ARG A 336 0.61 -10.80 11.06
C ARG A 336 0.29 -9.37 11.46
N PHE A 337 -0.78 -9.17 12.23
CA PHE A 337 -1.14 -7.83 12.70
C PHE A 337 -0.04 -7.21 13.55
N SER A 338 0.61 -8.00 14.40
CA SER A 338 1.76 -7.52 15.19
C SER A 338 2.96 -7.19 14.30
N HIS A 339 3.25 -8.02 13.30
CA HIS A 339 4.38 -7.87 12.39
C HIS A 339 4.22 -6.64 11.51
N LEU A 340 3.08 -6.52 10.81
CA LEU A 340 2.79 -5.38 9.96
C LEU A 340 2.86 -4.07 10.76
N ARG A 341 2.25 -4.03 11.95
CA ARG A 341 2.37 -2.88 12.87
C ARG A 341 3.79 -2.56 13.32
N SER A 342 4.67 -3.58 13.39
CA SER A 342 6.06 -3.40 13.81
C SER A 342 6.98 -2.97 12.66
N GLU A 343 6.71 -3.40 11.43
CA GLU A 343 7.45 -2.94 10.24
C GLU A 343 7.04 -1.53 9.82
N ASP A 344 5.81 -1.11 10.15
CA ASP A 344 5.30 0.25 10.01
C ASP A 344 6.17 1.32 10.71
N TYR A 345 7.18 0.92 11.52
CA TYR A 345 8.14 1.81 12.18
C TYR A 345 9.30 2.31 11.30
N HIS A 346 9.50 1.78 10.09
CA HIS A 346 10.55 2.28 9.19
C HIS A 346 10.04 3.06 7.97
N GLY A 347 8.76 2.90 7.60
CA GLY A 347 8.08 3.68 6.57
C GLY A 347 6.96 4.54 7.15
N SER A 348 7.31 5.57 7.93
CA SER A 348 6.48 6.72 8.35
C SER A 348 4.94 6.58 8.41
N LEU A 349 4.39 5.47 8.92
CA LEU A 349 3.00 5.45 9.35
C LEU A 349 2.92 6.07 10.74
N ILE A 350 2.93 7.39 10.74
CA ILE A 350 2.55 8.21 11.88
C ILE A 350 1.15 7.78 12.28
N SER A 351 0.99 7.22 13.49
CA SER A 351 -0.30 6.83 14.04
C SER A 351 -1.30 7.97 13.87
N LEU A 352 -2.52 7.67 13.40
CA LEU A 352 -3.57 8.67 13.23
C LEU A 352 -3.72 9.51 14.52
N GLY A 353 -3.49 10.83 14.43
CA GLY A 353 -3.55 11.76 15.56
C GLY A 353 -2.20 12.17 16.17
N GLN A 354 -1.08 11.55 15.78
CA GLN A 354 0.26 12.08 16.08
C GLN A 354 0.56 13.27 15.13
N PRO A 355 1.14 14.37 15.62
CA PRO A 355 1.51 15.50 14.78
C PRO A 355 2.46 15.03 13.68
N TRP A 356 2.19 15.43 12.43
CA TRP A 356 3.09 15.17 11.30
C TRP A 356 4.51 15.60 11.68
N GLN A 357 5.44 14.65 11.65
CA GLN A 357 6.86 14.93 11.72
C GLN A 357 7.43 14.76 10.31
N PRO A 358 8.18 15.75 9.79
CA PRO A 358 8.86 15.58 8.51
C PRO A 358 9.71 14.32 8.57
N VAL A 359 9.56 13.44 7.57
CA VAL A 359 10.53 12.37 7.35
C VAL A 359 11.88 13.05 7.24
N PRO A 360 12.89 12.68 8.06
CA PRO A 360 14.20 13.26 7.94
C PRO A 360 14.71 12.98 6.53
N THR A 361 14.76 14.02 5.69
CA THR A 361 15.48 13.94 4.43
C THR A 361 16.91 13.64 4.80
N ARG A 362 17.35 12.39 4.57
CA ARG A 362 18.77 12.06 4.65
C ARG A 362 19.45 12.97 3.64
N SER A 363 20.11 14.02 4.13
CA SER A 363 21.03 14.82 3.34
C SER A 363 22.00 13.84 2.71
N LEU A 364 21.92 13.67 1.39
CA LEU A 364 22.98 13.06 0.62
C LEU A 364 24.25 13.81 1.01
N GLY A 365 25.12 13.15 1.77
CA GLY A 365 26.31 13.74 2.33
C GLY A 365 27.11 14.37 1.20
N SER A 366 27.30 15.68 1.28
CA SER A 366 28.37 16.36 0.58
C SER A 366 29.68 15.70 1.02
N ASN A 367 30.28 14.90 0.14
CA ASN A 367 31.62 14.38 0.35
C ASN A 367 32.56 15.56 0.63
N PRO A 368 33.30 15.56 1.75
CA PRO A 368 34.41 16.49 1.89
C PRO A 368 35.47 16.10 0.86
N LEU A 369 35.79 17.05 -0.02
CA LEU A 369 36.99 16.99 -0.84
C LEU A 369 38.19 16.81 0.08
N ILE A 370 38.80 15.63 0.03
CA ILE A 370 40.12 15.37 0.59
C ILE A 370 41.11 15.77 -0.50
N ASP A 371 41.67 16.97 -0.38
CA ASP A 371 42.87 17.35 -1.12
C ASP A 371 44.07 16.63 -0.52
N THR A 372 44.58 15.62 -1.21
CA THR A 372 45.95 15.12 -1.02
C THR A 372 46.87 15.74 -2.07
N VAL A 373 47.85 16.49 -1.55
CA VAL A 373 49.04 17.10 -2.18
C VAL A 373 49.87 16.05 -2.95
N PRO A 374 50.77 16.45 -3.89
CA PRO A 374 52.16 16.58 -3.44
C PRO A 374 53.02 17.67 -4.15
N SER A 375 54.12 18.00 -3.46
CA SER A 375 55.32 18.79 -3.85
C SER A 375 55.20 20.30 -3.99
#